data_AF-A0A924XC33-F1
#
_entry.id   AF-A0A924XC33-F1
#
_cell.length_a   1.000
_cell.length_b   1.000
_cell.length_c   1.000
_cell.angle_alpha   90.00
_cell.angle_beta   90.00
_cell.angle_gamma   90.00
#
_symmetry.space_group_name_H-M   'P 1'
#
loop_
_entity.id
_entity.type
_entity.pdbx_description
1 polymer ?
#
loop_
_entity_poly.entity_id
_entity_poly.type
_entity_poly.pdbx_seq_one_letter_code
_entity_poly.pdbx_strand_id
1 'polypeptide(L)'
;MQATTEPFDLTDERIDALLISATESLCDELKFETPQWFENVSACREPYFVSGLENLKAISIVQSPLRFRIRKIFVLENFLHRV
;
A
#
# COMPACT_ATOMS: atom_id res chain seq x y z
N MET A 1 -4.34 -21.36 -1.92
CA MET A 1 -3.83 -20.49 -0.85
C MET A 1 -4.75 -19.29 -0.78
N GLN A 2 -5.10 -18.81 0.42
CA GLN A 2 -5.98 -17.67 0.62
C GLN A 2 -5.22 -16.58 1.37
N ALA A 3 -5.55 -15.31 1.10
CA ALA A 3 -5.12 -14.20 1.93
C ALA A 3 -5.71 -14.33 3.34
N THR A 4 -5.03 -13.80 4.35
CA THR A 4 -5.46 -13.88 5.76
C THR A 4 -6.86 -13.29 5.94
N THR A 5 -7.80 -14.11 6.43
CA THR A 5 -9.21 -13.74 6.57
C THR A 5 -9.48 -12.88 7.81
N GLU A 6 -8.64 -12.95 8.83
CA GLU A 6 -8.79 -12.18 10.07
C GLU A 6 -8.06 -10.83 9.98
N PRO A 7 -8.69 -9.73 10.43
CA PRO A 7 -8.04 -8.44 10.52
C PRO A 7 -6.99 -8.43 11.63
N PHE A 8 -5.95 -7.61 11.45
CA PHE A 8 -5.01 -7.26 12.52
C PHE A 8 -5.43 -5.95 13.20
N ASP A 9 -4.91 -5.71 14.40
CA ASP A 9 -5.15 -4.47 15.13
C ASP A 9 -4.51 -3.29 14.38
N LEU A 10 -5.33 -2.34 13.94
CA LEU A 10 -4.88 -1.11 13.30
C LEU A 10 -4.21 -0.20 14.33
N THR A 11 -3.07 0.39 13.98
CA THR A 11 -2.24 1.15 14.93
C THR A 11 -1.80 2.50 14.37
N ASP A 12 -1.04 2.51 13.27
CA ASP A 12 -0.55 3.73 12.60
C ASP A 12 -1.11 3.76 11.18
N GLU A 13 -1.88 4.80 10.86
CA GLU A 13 -2.55 4.94 9.56
C GLU A 13 -1.61 4.79 8.36
N ARG A 14 -0.33 5.14 8.50
CA ARG A 14 0.66 5.04 7.42
C ARG A 14 1.12 3.60 7.24
N ILE A 15 1.41 2.92 8.34
CA ILE A 15 1.85 1.51 8.31
C ILE A 15 0.70 0.62 7.87
N ASP A 16 -0.49 0.84 8.41
CA ASP A 16 -1.68 0.08 8.09
C ASP A 16 -2.02 0.22 6.59
N ALA A 17 -2.11 1.46 6.08
CA ALA A 17 -2.38 1.70 4.68
C ALA A 17 -1.26 1.17 3.76
N LEU A 18 0.01 1.27 4.17
CA LEU A 18 1.14 0.72 3.43
C LEU A 18 1.06 -0.80 3.31
N LEU A 19 0.79 -1.49 4.42
CA LEU A 19 0.68 -2.96 4.47
C LEU A 19 -0.49 -3.45 3.63
N ILE A 20 -1.65 -2.78 3.72
CA ILE A 20 -2.81 -3.13 2.90
C ILE A 20 -2.52 -2.87 1.41
N SER A 21 -1.96 -1.73 1.04
CA SER A 21 -1.59 -1.45 -0.35
C SER A 21 -0.61 -2.49 -0.93
N ALA A 22 0.40 -2.89 -0.15
CA ALA A 22 1.34 -3.93 -0.55
C ALA A 22 0.67 -5.30 -0.69
N THR A 23 -0.23 -5.63 0.24
CA THR A 23 -0.95 -6.92 0.23
C THR A 23 -1.96 -6.99 -0.92
N GLU A 24 -2.70 -5.92 -1.21
CA GLU A 24 -3.58 -5.85 -2.37
C GLU A 24 -2.80 -5.98 -3.68
N SER A 25 -1.65 -5.33 -3.80
CA SER A 25 -0.79 -5.49 -4.98
C SER A 25 -0.30 -6.93 -5.14
N LEU A 26 0.03 -7.60 -4.04
CA LEU A 26 0.36 -9.04 -4.03
C LEU A 26 -0.83 -9.92 -4.42
N CYS A 27 -2.02 -9.62 -3.92
CA CYS A 27 -3.24 -10.33 -4.31
C CYS A 27 -3.53 -10.17 -5.80
N ASP A 28 -3.40 -8.96 -6.35
CA ASP A 28 -3.55 -8.70 -7.78
C ASP A 28 -2.53 -9.52 -8.61
N GLU A 29 -1.25 -9.53 -8.19
CA GLU A 29 -0.16 -10.28 -8.84
C GLU A 29 -0.41 -11.79 -8.82
N LEU A 30 -0.82 -12.34 -7.68
CA LEU A 30 -1.05 -13.77 -7.47
C LEU A 30 -2.47 -14.22 -7.86
N LYS A 31 -3.32 -13.30 -8.33
CA LYS A 31 -4.74 -13.54 -8.64
C LYS A 31 -5.54 -14.10 -7.47
N PHE A 32 -5.28 -13.60 -6.27
CA PHE A 32 -6.07 -13.89 -5.07
C PHE A 32 -7.15 -12.84 -4.86
N GLU A 33 -8.26 -13.27 -4.27
CA GLU A 33 -9.26 -12.34 -3.79
C GLU A 33 -8.73 -11.58 -2.56
N THR A 34 -8.99 -10.28 -2.53
CA THR A 34 -8.65 -9.43 -1.39
C THR A 34 -9.67 -9.65 -0.27
N PRO A 35 -9.23 -9.79 1.00
CA PRO A 35 -10.16 -9.90 2.13
C PRO A 35 -11.07 -8.67 2.23
N GLN A 36 -12.37 -8.88 2.46
CA GLN A 36 -13.37 -7.80 2.49
C GLN A 36 -13.04 -6.72 3.53
N TRP A 37 -12.43 -7.08 4.66
CA TRP A 37 -12.10 -6.13 5.72
C TRP A 37 -11.03 -5.09 5.31
N PHE A 38 -10.31 -5.29 4.21
CA PHE A 38 -9.36 -4.30 3.67
C PHE A 38 -10.04 -2.98 3.32
N GLU A 39 -11.33 -3.01 2.97
CA GLU A 39 -12.14 -1.82 2.67
C GLU A 39 -12.32 -0.92 3.90
N ASN A 40 -12.16 -1.46 5.11
CA ASN A 40 -12.27 -0.70 6.35
C ASN A 40 -10.99 0.09 6.67
N VAL A 41 -9.88 -0.19 6.00
CA VAL A 41 -8.62 0.52 6.21
C VAL A 41 -8.61 1.79 5.37
N SER A 42 -8.69 2.92 6.07
CA SER A 42 -8.75 4.24 5.46
C SER A 42 -7.43 4.62 4.77
N ALA A 43 -7.53 5.48 3.75
CA ALA A 43 -6.36 6.18 3.22
C ALA A 43 -5.72 7.08 4.29
N CYS A 44 -4.43 7.38 4.15
CA CYS A 44 -3.78 8.35 5.04
C CYS A 44 -4.46 9.73 4.96
N ARG A 45 -4.43 10.47 6.06
CA ARG A 45 -4.96 11.85 6.08
C ARG A 45 -4.13 12.74 5.17
N GLU A 46 -2.82 12.65 5.31
CA GLU A 46 -1.84 13.35 4.48
C GLU A 46 -1.08 12.37 3.56
N PRO A 47 -0.59 12.83 2.40
CA PRO A 47 0.36 12.09 1.58
C PRO A 47 1.53 11.51 2.37
N TYR A 48 1.73 10.20 2.31
CA TYR A 48 2.86 9.54 2.94
C TYR A 48 3.90 9.10 1.91
N PHE A 49 5.06 9.76 1.94
CA PHE A 49 6.21 9.45 1.08
C PHE A 49 7.18 8.53 1.81
N VAL A 50 7.17 7.24 1.45
CA VAL A 50 7.86 6.19 2.22
C VAL A 50 9.38 6.40 2.29
N SER A 51 9.99 6.97 1.24
CA SER A 51 11.44 7.23 1.23
C SER A 51 11.87 8.37 2.17
N GLY A 52 10.97 9.28 2.52
CA GLY A 52 11.29 10.50 3.27
C GLY A 52 12.16 11.53 2.53
N LEU A 53 12.51 11.27 1.26
CA LEU A 53 13.40 12.12 0.48
C LEU A 53 12.61 13.15 -0.34
N GLU A 54 12.81 14.44 -0.04
CA GLU A 54 12.05 15.54 -0.65
C GLU A 54 12.18 15.59 -2.18
N ASN A 55 13.41 15.39 -2.68
CA ASN A 55 13.72 15.38 -4.11
C ASN A 55 13.09 14.19 -4.86
N LEU A 56 12.59 13.16 -4.15
CA LEU A 56 11.94 12.01 -4.75
C LEU A 56 10.41 12.08 -4.72
N LYS A 57 9.80 13.12 -4.10
CA LYS A 57 8.35 13.21 -4.00
C LYS A 57 7.67 13.21 -5.37
N ALA A 58 8.10 14.08 -6.27
CA ALA A 58 7.51 14.19 -7.60
C ALA A 58 7.58 12.87 -8.37
N ILE A 59 8.72 12.18 -8.37
CA ILE A 59 8.87 10.91 -9.08
C ILE A 59 8.04 9.80 -8.42
N SER A 60 7.97 9.76 -7.09
CA SER A 60 7.13 8.77 -6.38
C SER A 60 5.64 8.94 -6.68
N ILE A 61 5.13 10.17 -6.89
CA ILE A 61 3.73 10.39 -7.30
C ILE A 61 3.44 9.73 -8.65
N VAL A 62 4.36 9.86 -9.59
CA VAL A 62 4.22 9.31 -10.96
C VAL A 62 4.38 7.78 -10.96
N GLN A 63 5.33 7.26 -10.19
CA GLN A 63 5.68 5.84 -10.20
C GLN A 63 4.79 4.96 -9.32
N SER A 64 4.13 5.53 -8.31
CA SER A 64 3.38 4.73 -7.34
C SER A 64 2.28 3.88 -7.98
N PRO A 65 2.18 2.58 -7.67
CA PRO A 65 1.09 1.74 -8.15
C PRO A 65 -0.28 2.22 -7.69
N LEU A 66 -1.35 1.84 -8.40
CA LEU A 66 -2.72 2.30 -8.11
C LEU A 66 -3.16 1.99 -6.67
N ARG A 67 -2.91 0.76 -6.19
CA ARG A 67 -3.26 0.31 -4.82
C ARG A 67 -2.62 1.17 -3.73
N PHE A 68 -1.47 1.78 -4.01
CA PHE A 68 -0.76 2.70 -3.12
C PHE A 68 -1.33 4.13 -3.23
N ARG A 69 -1.51 4.63 -4.47
CA ARG A 69 -2.03 5.99 -4.73
C ARG A 69 -3.40 6.25 -4.13
N ILE A 70 -4.33 5.29 -4.22
CA ILE A 70 -5.69 5.42 -3.65
C ILE A 70 -5.63 5.66 -2.13
N ARG A 71 -4.60 5.13 -1.46
CA ARG A 71 -4.38 5.31 -0.02
C ARG A 71 -3.44 6.48 0.34
N LYS A 72 -3.07 7.30 -0.64
CA LYS A 72 -2.07 8.39 -0.52
C LYS A 72 -0.69 7.91 -0.06
N ILE A 73 -0.35 6.66 -0.36
CA ILE A 73 0.98 6.11 -0.15
C ILE A 73 1.80 6.32 -1.42
N PHE A 74 2.99 6.90 -1.28
CA PHE A 74 3.88 7.21 -2.38
C PHE A 74 5.21 6.48 -2.24
N VAL A 75 5.47 5.58 -3.19
CA VAL A 75 6.63 4.71 -3.31
C VAL A 75 7.25 4.83 -4.71
N LEU A 76 8.47 4.32 -4.89
CA LEU A 76 9.07 4.15 -6.22
C LEU A 76 8.59 2.86 -6.86
N GLU A 77 8.72 2.73 -8.18
CA GLU A 77 8.20 1.57 -8.92
C GLU A 77 8.79 0.24 -8.45
N ASN A 78 10.03 0.27 -7.97
CA ASN A 78 10.78 -0.90 -7.52
C ASN A 78 10.48 -1.31 -6.06
N PHE A 79 9.54 -0.65 -5.39
CA PHE A 79 9.27 -0.88 -3.97
C PHE A 79 8.87 -2.33 -3.63
N LEU A 80 8.12 -2.98 -4.51
CA LEU A 80 7.70 -4.38 -4.34
C LEU A 80 8.65 -5.39 -5.02
N HIS A 81 9.74 -4.93 -5.62
CA HIS A 81 10.68 -5.81 -6.30
C HIS A 81 11.41 -6.71 -5.30
N ARG A 82 11.45 -8.02 -5.58
CA ARG A 82 12.06 -9.06 -4.74
C ARG A 82 13.17 -9.72 -5.56
N VAL A 83 14.36 -9.88 -4.97
CA VAL A 83 15.53 -10.52 -5.59
C VAL A 83 15.63 -11.99 -5.21
#